data_AF-A0A9D6SFA4-F1
#
_entry.id   AF-A0A9D6SFA4-F1
#
_cell.length_a   1.000
_cell.length_b   1.000
_cell.length_c   1.000
_cell.angle_alpha   90.00
_cell.angle_beta   90.00
_cell.angle_gamma   90.00
#
_symmetry.space_group_name_H-M   'P 1'
#
loop_
_entity.id
_entity.type
_entity.pdbx_description
1 polymer ?
#
loop_
_entity_poly.entity_id
_entity_poly.type
_entity_poly.pdbx_seq_one_letter_code
_entity_poly.pdbx_strand_id
1 'polypeptide(L)' 'MQEQLLSRRETARLLGISTRTLFDLVQAGEIRVRRVRSRVLFPISEISRFARPSRMNGKSNSGLRL' A
#
# COMPACT_ATOMS: atom_id res chain seq x y z
N MET A 1 3.75 12.63 18.42
CA MET A 1 3.85 11.18 18.15
C MET A 1 4.52 10.99 16.79
N GLN A 2 5.53 10.11 16.69
CA GLN A 2 6.22 9.85 15.43
C GLN A 2 5.35 8.96 14.54
N GLU A 3 5.13 9.34 13.28
CA GLU A 3 4.36 8.54 12.33
C GLU A 3 5.24 7.40 11.78
N GLN A 4 4.80 6.16 11.91
CA GLN A 4 5.52 5.01 11.36
C GLN A 4 5.41 5.00 9.83
N LEU A 5 6.58 4.97 9.18
CA LEU A 5 6.73 4.97 7.74
C LEU A 5 7.21 3.60 7.26
N LEU A 6 6.41 2.95 6.43
CA LEU A 6 6.70 1.62 5.88
C LEU A 6 7.34 1.73 4.50
N SER A 7 8.23 0.79 4.19
CA SER A 7 8.75 0.64 2.83
C SER A 7 7.72 -0.04 1.92
N ARG A 8 7.86 0.14 0.61
CA ARG A 8 7.01 -0.52 -0.40
C ARG A 8 6.84 -2.03 -0.19
N ARG A 9 7.91 -2.74 0.19
CA ARG A 9 7.86 -4.20 0.41
C ARG A 9 7.12 -4.58 1.70
N GLU A 10 7.21 -3.76 2.73
CA GLU A 10 6.48 -3.98 3.97
C GLU A 10 5.00 -3.68 3.80
N THR A 11 4.67 -2.57 3.13
CA THR A 11 3.30 -2.20 2.82
C THR A 11 2.59 -3.25 1.98
N ALA A 12 3.24 -3.75 0.93
CA ALA A 12 2.69 -4.79 0.07
C ALA A 12 2.40 -6.08 0.87
N ARG A 13 3.33 -6.48 1.75
CA ARG A 13 3.14 -7.63 2.65
C ARG A 13 1.99 -7.42 3.63
N LEU A 14 1.89 -6.24 4.24
CA LEU A 14 0.85 -5.91 5.21
C LEU A 14 -0.55 -5.90 4.57
N LEU A 15 -0.65 -5.42 3.33
CA LEU A 15 -1.89 -5.42 2.57
C LEU A 15 -2.20 -6.75 1.86
N GLY A 16 -1.28 -7.72 1.88
CA GLY A 16 -1.44 -8.99 1.16
C GLY A 16 -1.51 -8.85 -0.37
N ILE A 17 -0.88 -7.81 -0.94
CA ILE A 17 -0.91 -7.51 -2.38
C ILE A 17 0.49 -7.53 -2.99
N SER A 18 0.56 -7.61 -4.32
CA SER A 18 1.83 -7.44 -5.03
C SER A 18 2.33 -6.00 -4.95
N THR A 19 3.65 -5.80 -5.07
CA THR A 19 4.25 -4.45 -5.16
C THR A 19 3.80 -3.69 -6.39
N ARG A 20 3.37 -4.39 -7.45
CA ARG A 20 2.79 -3.80 -8.66
C ARG A 20 1.39 -3.28 -8.38
N THR A 21 0.52 -4.09 -7.76
CA THR A 21 -0.81 -3.64 -7.31
C THR A 21 -0.69 -2.43 -6.38
N LEU A 22 0.29 -2.44 -5.46
CA LEU A 22 0.56 -1.29 -4.60
C LEU A 22 0.93 -0.03 -5.41
N PHE A 23 1.74 -0.16 -6.46
CA PHE A 23 2.10 0.95 -7.33
C PHE A 23 0.88 1.47 -8.12
N ASP A 24 0.04 0.58 -8.64
CA ASP A 24 -1.19 0.94 -9.33
C ASP A 24 -2.15 1.72 -8.41
N LEU A 25 -2.24 1.33 -7.13
CA LEU A 25 -3.02 2.05 -6.12
C LEU A 25 -2.47 3.44 -5.81
N VAL A 26 -1.14 3.59 -5.81
CA VAL A 26 -0.50 4.90 -5.65
C VAL A 26 -0.75 5.78 -6.88
N GLN A 27 -0.65 5.23 -8.09
CA GLN A 27 -0.96 5.95 -9.33
C GLN A 27 -2.42 6.37 -9.41
N ALA A 28 -3.34 5.50 -8.97
CA ALA A 28 -4.77 5.79 -8.88
C ALA A 28 -5.11 6.83 -7.79
N GLY A 29 -4.16 7.24 -6.95
CA GLY A 29 -4.39 8.17 -5.85
C GLY A 29 -5.14 7.58 -4.65
N GLU A 30 -5.33 6.26 -4.62
CA GLU A 30 -6.04 5.54 -3.55
C GLU A 30 -5.20 5.44 -2.27
N ILE A 31 -3.87 5.37 -2.42
CA ILE A 31 -2.91 5.33 -1.32
C ILE A 31 -1.95 6.51 -1.47
N ARG A 32 -1.93 7.38 -0.46
CA ARG A 32 -0.97 8.48 -0.38
C ARG A 32 0.40 7.97 0.07
N VAL A 33 1.45 8.54 -0.53
CA VAL A 33 2.84 8.23 -0.18
C VAL A 33 3.56 9.48 0.27
N ARG A 34 4.54 9.31 1.15
CA ARG A 34 5.47 10.35 1.55
C ARG A 34 6.82 10.07 0.93
N ARG A 35 7.35 11.05 0.20
CA ARG A 35 8.75 11.02 -0.27
C ARG A 35 9.62 11.59 0.83
N VAL A 36 10.51 10.77 1.39
CA VAL A 36 11.50 11.19 2.38
C VAL A 36 12.88 10.98 1.76
N ARG A 37 13.56 12.10 1.47
CA ARG A 37 14.81 12.11 0.68
C ARG A 37 14.59 11.41 -0.67
N SER A 38 15.23 10.26 -0.90
CA SER A 38 15.13 9.46 -2.11
C SER A 38 14.19 8.26 -1.99
N ARG A 39 13.52 8.07 -0.84
CA ARG A 39 12.70 6.88 -0.56
C ARG A 39 11.21 7.23 -0.57
N VAL A 40 10.43 6.39 -1.26
CA VAL A 40 8.97 6.40 -1.19
C VAL A 40 8.56 5.56 0.01
N LEU A 41 7.91 6.19 0.98
CA LEU A 41 7.46 5.59 2.21
C LEU A 41 5.94 5.74 2.37
N PHE A 42 5.36 4.81 3.08
CA PHE A 42 3.92 4.66 3.25
C PHE A 42 3.56 4.88 4.72
N PRO A 43 2.80 5.94 5.04
CA PRO A 43 2.33 6.17 6.40
C PRO A 43 1.43 5.03 6.87
N ILE A 44 1.68 4.46 8.05
CA ILE A 44 0.86 3.35 8.56
C ILE A 44 -0.61 3.77 8.74
N SER A 45 -0.85 5.03 9.11
CA SER A 45 -2.16 5.68 9.21
C SER A 45 -2.95 5.57 7.90
N GLU A 46 -2.29 5.84 6.78
CA GLU A 46 -2.86 5.73 5.42
C GLU A 46 -3.18 4.27 5.07
N ILE A 47 -2.26 3.36 5.40
CA ILE A 47 -2.44 1.93 5.11
C ILE A 47 -3.61 1.36 5.92
N SER A 48 -3.72 1.72 7.20
CA SER A 48 -4.87 1.36 8.04
C SER A 48 -6.17 1.97 7.53
N ARG A 49 -6.16 3.21 7.01
CA ARG A 49 -7.34 3.83 6.37
C ARG A 49 -7.78 3.03 5.14
N PHE A 50 -6.82 2.64 4.31
CA PHE A 50 -7.09 1.90 3.07
C PHE A 50 -7.58 0.47 3.35
N ALA A 51 -7.00 -0.21 4.34
CA ALA A 51 -7.36 -1.58 4.70
C ALA A 51 -8.74 -1.71 5.36
N ARG A 52 -9.44 -0.61 5.65
CA ARG A 52 -10.81 -0.70 6.19
C ARG A 52 -11.72 -1.41 5.18
N PRO A 53 -12.57 -2.36 5.64
CA PRO A 53 -13.35 -3.25 4.79
C PRO A 53 -14.27 -2.56 3.77
N SER A 54 -14.60 -1.29 3.98
CA SER A 54 -15.37 -0.49 3.02
C SER A 54 -14.65 -0.24 1.68
N ARG A 55 -13.32 -0.36 1.61
CA ARG A 55 -12.53 -0.11 0.38
C ARG A 55 -11.82 -1.35 -0.21
N MET A 56 -11.68 -2.43 0.54
CA MET A 56 -11.04 -3.67 0.05
C MET A 56 -11.96 -4.57 -0.81
N ASN A 57 -12.97 -3.99 -1.47
CA ASN A 57 -13.88 -4.73 -2.32
C ASN A 57 -13.21 -5.03 -3.68
N GLY A 58 -12.64 -6.23 -3.83
CA GLY A 58 -12.53 -6.86 -5.15
C GLY A 58 -11.18 -6.88 -5.88
N LYS A 59 -10.05 -6.50 -5.27
CA LYS A 59 -8.71 -6.66 -5.90
C LYS A 59 -7.90 -7.80 -5.28
N SER A 60 -8.50 -9.00 -5.22
CA SER A 60 -7.75 -10.23 -4.99
C SER A 60 -6.95 -10.56 -6.25
N ASN A 61 -5.63 -10.74 -6.12
CA ASN A 61 -4.75 -11.03 -7.26
C ASN A 61 -5.10 -12.40 -7.88
N SER A 62 -5.94 -12.38 -8.92
CA SER A 62 -5.99 -13.38 -9.98
C SER A 62 -4.64 -13.35 -10.72
N GLY A 63 -3.68 -14.16 -10.29
CA GLY A 63 -2.36 -14.19 -10.94
C GLY A 63 -1.30 -15.05 -10.28
N LEU A 64 -1.65 -15.95 -9.34
CA LEU A 64 -0.71 -16.98 -8.90
C LEU A 64 -0.72 -18.09 -9.95
N ARG A 65 0.14 -17.94 -10.97
CA ARG A 65 0.48 -19.01 -11.91
C ARG A 65 1.97 -19.28 -11.73
N LEU A 66 2.28 -20.33 -10.97
CA LEU A 66 3.50 -21.11 -11.03
C LEU A 66 3.12 -22.57 -10.82
#